data_AF-A0A8T4ZL18-F1
#
_entry.id   AF-A0A8T4ZL18-F1
#
_cell.length_a   1.000
_cell.length_b   1.000
_cell.length_c   1.000
_cell.angle_alpha   90.00
_cell.angle_beta   90.00
_cell.angle_gamma   90.00
#
_symmetry.space_group_name_H-M   'P 1'
#
loop_
_entity.id
_entity.type
_entity.pdbx_description
1 polymer ?
#
loop_
_entity_poly.entity_id
_entity_poly.type
_entity_poly.pdbx_seq_one_letter_code
_entity_poly.pdbx_strand_id
1 'polypeptide(L)'
;MLINAFAEKDFEEKIKKARTEKGIKVGFEFQSSNVVGVVAPRNLIGEPSNQRYSPQELESSVVKDEMDFETITESWNAYRLDGGILLKVRNSPIRVRRTSKFDSRGMPIYMVDFVADVKFIPKK
;
A
#
# COMPACT_ATOMS: atom_id res chain seq x y z
N MET A 1 3.89 6.33 3.41
CA MET A 1 3.93 5.04 2.70
C MET A 1 5.34 4.81 2.22
N LEU A 2 5.90 3.63 2.48
CA LEU A 2 7.18 3.21 1.93
C LEU A 2 6.90 2.17 0.85
N ILE A 3 7.44 2.37 -0.36
CA ILE A 3 7.39 1.37 -1.43
C ILE A 3 8.83 1.06 -1.82
N ASN A 4 9.18 -0.22 -1.74
CA ASN A 4 10.40 -0.76 -2.30
C ASN A 4 10.06 -1.46 -3.61
N ALA A 5 10.87 -1.21 -4.64
CA ALA A 5 10.75 -1.84 -5.94
C ALA A 5 12.07 -2.52 -6.29
N PHE A 6 12.00 -3.81 -6.58
CA PHE A 6 13.16 -4.61 -6.93
C PHE A 6 12.98 -5.20 -8.33
N ALA A 7 14.01 -5.09 -9.15
CA ALA A 7 14.14 -5.89 -10.35
C ALA A 7 14.74 -7.26 -9.98
N GLU A 8 14.39 -8.30 -10.73
CA GLU A 8 15.04 -9.60 -10.56
C GLU A 8 16.55 -9.56 -10.82
N LYS A 9 17.31 -10.50 -10.24
CA LYS A 9 18.78 -10.46 -10.23
C LYS A 9 19.42 -10.43 -11.63
N ASP A 10 18.81 -11.06 -12.62
CA ASP A 10 19.30 -11.18 -13.99
C ASP A 10 18.66 -10.17 -14.96
N PHE A 11 18.04 -9.12 -14.41
CA PHE A 11 17.29 -8.11 -15.15
C PHE A 11 18.09 -7.49 -16.32
N GLU A 12 19.32 -7.02 -16.08
CA GLU A 12 20.15 -6.40 -17.13
C GLU A 12 20.44 -7.36 -18.30
N GLU A 13 20.66 -8.64 -18.00
CA GLU A 13 20.93 -9.66 -19.01
C GLU A 13 19.67 -9.98 -19.82
N LYS A 14 18.51 -10.08 -19.14
CA LYS A 14 17.21 -10.28 -19.78
C LYS A 14 16.79 -9.08 -20.64
N ILE A 15 17.04 -7.86 -20.21
CA ILE A 15 16.77 -6.66 -21.01
C ILE A 15 17.65 -6.62 -22.27
N LYS A 16 18.91 -7.07 -22.18
CA LYS A 16 19.77 -7.21 -23.37
C LYS A 16 19.22 -8.26 -24.34
N LYS A 17 18.84 -9.45 -23.86
CA LYS A 17 18.23 -10.52 -24.68
C LYS A 17 16.90 -10.09 -25.29
N ALA A 18 16.08 -9.33 -24.56
CA ALA A 18 14.79 -8.82 -25.05
C ALA A 18 14.89 -7.85 -26.23
N ARG A 19 16.10 -7.32 -26.54
CA ARG A 19 16.32 -6.50 -27.75
C ARG A 19 16.35 -7.33 -29.02
N THR A 20 16.73 -8.60 -28.92
CA THR A 20 16.89 -9.51 -30.07
C THR A 20 15.85 -10.61 -30.09
N GLU A 21 15.35 -11.01 -28.92
CA GLU A 21 14.43 -12.13 -28.74
C GLU A 21 13.08 -11.66 -28.21
N LYS A 22 12.00 -12.23 -28.75
CA LYS A 22 10.63 -12.00 -28.26
C LYS A 22 10.29 -13.01 -27.16
N GLY A 23 9.43 -12.59 -26.23
CA GLY A 23 8.89 -13.47 -25.19
C GLY A 23 9.74 -13.59 -23.92
N ILE A 24 10.80 -12.80 -23.80
CA ILE A 24 11.57 -12.70 -22.55
C ILE A 24 10.68 -12.11 -21.45
N LYS A 25 10.45 -12.88 -20.39
CA LYS A 25 9.73 -12.44 -19.19
C LYS A 25 10.69 -11.74 -18.25
N VAL A 26 10.24 -10.61 -17.70
CA VAL A 26 10.99 -9.85 -16.71
C VAL A 26 10.16 -9.73 -15.44
N GLY A 27 10.75 -10.11 -14.32
CA GLY A 27 10.13 -10.07 -12.99
C GLY A 27 10.44 -8.78 -12.24
N PHE A 28 9.42 -8.24 -11.54
CA PHE A 28 9.56 -7.14 -10.59
C PHE A 28 8.83 -7.49 -9.29
N GLU A 29 9.40 -7.07 -8.17
CA GLU A 29 8.80 -7.21 -6.84
C GLU A 29 8.49 -5.84 -6.25
N PHE A 30 7.31 -5.73 -5.64
CA PHE A 30 6.85 -4.53 -4.96
C PHE A 30 6.50 -4.85 -3.51
N GLN A 31 7.17 -4.18 -2.58
CA GLN A 31 6.83 -4.24 -1.18
C GLN A 31 6.31 -2.88 -0.74
N SER A 32 5.07 -2.83 -0.24
CA SER A 32 4.45 -1.62 0.30
C SER A 32 4.27 -1.74 1.82
N SER A 33 4.55 -0.65 2.52
CA SER A 33 4.23 -0.48 3.94
C SER A 33 3.46 0.82 4.14
N ASN A 34 2.22 0.68 4.60
CA ASN A 34 1.31 1.79 4.87
C ASN A 34 1.31 2.13 6.35
N VAL A 35 1.34 3.43 6.64
CA VAL A 35 1.17 3.95 8.00
C VAL A 35 -0.17 4.67 8.01
N VAL A 36 -1.08 4.23 8.88
CA VAL A 36 -2.41 4.81 9.03
C VAL A 36 -2.45 5.65 10.30
N GLY A 37 -2.71 6.94 10.15
CA GLY A 37 -2.94 7.86 11.26
C GLY A 37 -4.43 8.14 11.40
N VAL A 38 -4.94 8.20 12.63
CA VAL A 38 -6.35 8.45 12.92
C VAL A 38 -6.47 9.69 13.80
N VAL A 39 -7.36 10.59 13.39
CA VAL A 39 -7.86 11.69 14.22
C VAL A 39 -9.38 11.60 14.18
N ALA A 40 -9.99 11.31 15.33
CA ALA A 40 -11.42 11.08 15.48
C ALA A 40 -12.05 12.21 16.32
N PRO A 41 -13.32 12.56 16.07
CA PRO A 41 -14.04 13.51 16.91
C PRO A 41 -14.22 12.95 18.34
N ARG A 42 -14.39 13.84 19.32
CA ARG A 42 -14.39 13.48 20.76
C ARG A 42 -15.39 12.39 21.14
N ASN A 43 -16.54 12.33 20.48
CA ASN A 43 -17.58 11.34 20.74
C ASN A 43 -17.22 9.92 20.27
N LEU A 44 -16.15 9.76 19.49
CA LEU A 44 -15.64 8.47 19.04
C LEU A 44 -14.36 8.05 19.77
N ILE A 45 -13.86 8.88 20.69
CA ILE A 45 -12.72 8.52 21.54
C ILE A 45 -13.24 7.58 22.64
N GLY A 46 -12.67 6.38 22.69
CA GLY A 46 -12.99 5.35 23.69
C GLY A 46 -11.95 5.29 24.80
N GLU A 47 -11.97 4.19 25.55
CA GLU A 47 -10.97 3.93 26.58
C GLU A 47 -9.62 3.56 25.94
N PRO A 48 -8.51 4.20 26.38
CA PRO A 48 -7.18 3.83 25.91
C PRO A 48 -6.82 2.36 26.16
N SER A 49 -6.23 1.70 25.17
CA SER A 49 -5.76 0.32 25.26
C SER A 49 -4.35 0.16 24.70
N ASN A 50 -3.48 -0.50 25.48
CA ASN A 50 -2.14 -0.88 25.04
C ASN A 50 -2.08 -2.30 24.44
N GLN A 51 -3.24 -2.95 24.29
CA GLN A 51 -3.32 -4.29 23.73
C GLN A 51 -2.91 -4.27 22.26
N ARG A 52 -2.08 -5.25 21.86
CA ARG A 52 -1.78 -5.51 20.45
C ARG A 52 -2.82 -6.49 19.91
N TYR A 53 -3.42 -6.15 18.78
CA TYR A 53 -4.40 -6.99 18.10
C TYR A 53 -3.78 -7.60 16.84
N SER A 54 -4.07 -8.87 16.60
CA SER A 54 -3.81 -9.51 15.31
C SER A 54 -4.79 -9.00 14.23
N PRO A 55 -4.46 -9.15 12.93
CA PRO A 55 -5.39 -8.81 11.86
C PRO A 55 -6.76 -9.49 11.99
N GLN A 56 -6.80 -10.76 12.41
CA GLN A 56 -8.03 -11.54 12.56
C GLN A 56 -8.91 -11.03 13.72
N GLU A 57 -8.29 -10.60 14.82
CA GLU A 57 -9.02 -9.99 15.93
C GLU A 57 -9.61 -8.64 15.54
N LEU A 58 -8.88 -7.83 14.77
CA LEU A 58 -9.40 -6.56 14.25
C LEU A 58 -10.58 -6.80 13.30
N GLU A 59 -10.43 -7.74 12.37
CA GLU A 59 -11.46 -8.14 11.41
C GLU A 59 -12.77 -8.56 12.09
N SER A 60 -12.68 -9.44 13.10
CA SER A 60 -13.86 -9.91 13.85
C SER A 60 -14.49 -8.84 14.75
N SER A 61 -13.80 -7.71 14.94
CA SER A 61 -14.26 -6.59 15.76
C SER A 61 -14.78 -5.40 14.95
N VAL A 62 -14.90 -5.53 13.63
CA VAL A 62 -15.45 -4.51 12.73
C VAL A 62 -16.90 -4.22 13.11
N VAL A 63 -17.20 -2.95 13.40
CA VAL A 63 -18.55 -2.45 13.71
C VAL A 63 -19.13 -1.57 12.61
N LYS A 64 -18.28 -1.09 11.70
CA LYS A 64 -18.71 -0.38 10.48
C LYS A 64 -17.80 -0.78 9.34
N ASP A 65 -18.36 -1.47 8.37
CA ASP A 65 -17.63 -2.20 7.33
C ASP A 65 -17.41 -1.42 6.02
N GLU A 66 -18.27 -0.45 5.75
CA GLU A 66 -18.11 0.46 4.61
C GLU A 66 -18.29 1.89 5.12
N MET A 67 -17.16 2.59 5.23
CA MET A 67 -17.15 4.01 5.49
C MET A 67 -16.84 4.76 4.22
N ASP A 68 -17.71 5.70 3.87
CA ASP A 68 -17.42 6.67 2.83
C ASP A 68 -16.20 7.52 3.23
N PHE A 69 -15.35 7.80 2.26
CA PHE A 69 -14.19 8.66 2.42
C PHE A 69 -13.95 9.46 1.15
N GLU A 70 -13.27 10.59 1.31
CA GLU A 70 -12.80 11.42 0.22
C GLU A 70 -11.27 11.39 0.18
N THR A 71 -10.70 11.26 -1.02
CA THR A 71 -9.26 11.29 -1.21
C THR A 71 -8.79 12.74 -1.39
N ILE A 72 -8.16 13.30 -0.36
CA ILE A 72 -7.65 14.69 -0.40
C ILE A 72 -6.40 14.80 -1.31
N THR A 73 -5.50 13.82 -1.25
CA THR A 73 -4.28 13.82 -2.04
C THR A 73 -3.82 12.40 -2.31
N GLU A 74 -3.48 12.14 -3.56
CA GLU A 74 -2.92 10.87 -4.01
C GLU A 74 -1.93 11.14 -5.15
N SER A 75 -0.71 10.63 -5.02
CA SER A 75 0.38 10.90 -5.96
C SER A 75 1.00 9.62 -6.49
N TRP A 76 1.49 9.69 -7.72
CA TRP A 76 2.33 8.65 -8.30
C TRP A 76 3.76 8.76 -7.76
N ASN A 77 4.24 7.70 -7.12
CA ASN A 77 5.65 7.55 -6.77
C ASN A 77 6.39 7.04 -8.01
N ALA A 78 7.48 7.70 -8.37
CA ALA A 78 8.25 7.37 -9.57
C ALA A 78 9.64 6.86 -9.17
N TYR A 79 9.99 5.68 -9.67
CA TYR A 79 11.25 5.00 -9.40
C TYR A 79 11.97 4.74 -10.73
N ARG A 80 13.23 5.13 -10.80
CA ARG A 80 14.09 4.79 -11.93
C ARG A 80 14.82 3.51 -11.60
N LEU A 81 14.54 2.46 -12.35
CA LEU A 81 15.22 1.18 -12.24
C LEU A 81 16.42 1.14 -13.19
N ASP A 82 17.23 0.11 -13.01
CA ASP A 82 18.30 -0.25 -13.93
C ASP A 82 17.75 -0.45 -15.36
N GLY A 83 18.60 -0.39 -16.38
CA GLY A 83 18.19 -0.38 -17.78
C GLY A 83 17.39 0.86 -18.23
N GLY A 84 17.18 1.84 -17.34
CA GLY A 84 16.50 3.10 -17.65
C GLY A 84 14.97 3.04 -17.63
N ILE A 85 14.39 1.98 -17.07
CA ILE A 85 12.94 1.83 -16.92
C ILE A 85 12.44 2.79 -15.84
N LEU A 86 11.36 3.52 -16.15
CA LEU A 86 10.64 4.31 -15.17
C LEU A 86 9.41 3.52 -14.69
N LEU A 87 9.44 3.13 -13.43
CA LEU A 87 8.32 2.55 -12.73
C LEU A 87 7.53 3.67 -12.05
N LYS A 88 6.20 3.66 -12.19
CA LYS A 88 5.33 4.49 -11.37
C LYS A 88 4.37 3.63 -10.58
N VAL A 89 4.25 3.90 -9.28
CA VAL A 89 3.33 3.20 -8.38
C VAL A 89 2.46 4.20 -7.63
N ARG A 90 1.16 3.93 -7.59
CA ARG A 90 0.18 4.68 -6.82
C ARG A 90 -0.59 3.70 -5.96
N ASN A 91 -0.79 4.05 -4.69
CA ASN A 91 -1.51 3.20 -3.75
C ASN A 91 -2.77 3.92 -3.30
N SER A 92 -3.93 3.36 -3.62
CA SER A 92 -5.24 3.98 -3.43
C SER A 92 -5.98 3.27 -2.31
N PRO A 93 -6.48 3.97 -1.27
CA PRO A 93 -7.40 3.37 -0.32
C PRO A 93 -8.70 3.00 -1.07
N ILE A 94 -9.20 1.79 -0.84
CA ILE A 94 -10.42 1.29 -1.49
C ILE A 94 -11.53 0.99 -0.48
N ARG A 95 -11.17 0.77 0.79
CA ARG A 95 -12.13 0.45 1.84
C ARG A 95 -11.59 0.91 3.18
N VAL A 96 -12.46 1.52 3.98
CA VAL A 96 -12.16 1.91 5.36
C VAL A 96 -13.19 1.27 6.28
N ARG A 97 -12.68 0.54 7.28
CA ARG A 97 -13.47 -0.23 8.23
C ARG A 97 -13.15 0.21 9.65
N ARG A 98 -14.17 0.51 10.45
CA ARG A 98 -13.99 0.88 11.86
C ARG A 98 -14.22 -0.32 12.75
N THR A 99 -13.29 -0.56 13.67
CA THR A 99 -13.41 -1.59 14.69
C THR A 99 -14.02 -1.05 15.99
N SER A 100 -14.36 -1.97 16.89
CA SER A 100 -14.71 -1.67 18.30
C SER A 100 -13.46 -1.53 19.19
N LYS A 101 -12.25 -1.59 18.63
CA LYS A 101 -10.99 -1.52 19.38
C LYS A 101 -10.41 -0.11 19.35
N PHE A 102 -9.60 0.20 20.36
CA PHE A 102 -8.99 1.50 20.56
C PHE A 102 -7.49 1.38 20.77
N ASP A 103 -6.73 2.41 20.37
CA ASP A 103 -5.29 2.50 20.59
C ASP A 103 -4.96 3.03 22.01
N SER A 104 -3.67 3.22 22.29
CA SER A 104 -3.17 3.69 23.59
C SER A 104 -3.56 5.13 23.93
N ARG A 105 -4.23 5.85 23.03
CA ARG A 105 -4.78 7.20 23.22
C ARG A 105 -6.30 7.20 23.19
N GLY A 106 -6.94 6.04 23.12
CA GLY A 106 -8.40 5.90 23.00
C GLY A 106 -8.91 6.16 21.58
N MET A 107 -8.03 6.22 20.57
CA MET A 107 -8.44 6.45 19.19
C MET A 107 -8.98 5.14 18.60
N PRO A 108 -10.11 5.17 17.89
CA PRO A 108 -10.63 3.97 17.25
C PRO A 108 -9.63 3.43 16.22
N ILE A 109 -9.45 2.11 16.21
CA ILE A 109 -8.59 1.45 15.24
C ILE A 109 -9.40 1.19 13.97
N TYR A 110 -8.85 1.60 12.84
CA TYR A 110 -9.42 1.38 11.52
C TYR A 110 -8.56 0.42 10.72
N MET A 111 -9.22 -0.42 9.92
CA MET A 111 -8.59 -1.21 8.88
C MET A 111 -8.81 -0.50 7.55
N VAL A 112 -7.73 -0.33 6.78
CA VAL A 112 -7.78 0.32 5.48
C VAL A 112 -7.19 -0.63 4.47
N ASP A 113 -8.00 -0.99 3.49
CA ASP A 113 -7.57 -1.81 2.38
C ASP A 113 -7.11 -0.88 1.26
N PHE A 114 -6.00 -1.26 0.61
CA PHE A 114 -5.40 -0.47 -0.46
C PHE A 114 -5.20 -1.32 -1.70
N VAL A 115 -5.23 -0.68 -2.87
CA VAL A 115 -4.84 -1.27 -4.15
C VAL A 115 -3.67 -0.49 -4.74
N ALA A 116 -2.70 -1.21 -5.30
CA ALA A 116 -1.55 -0.61 -5.97
C ALA A 116 -1.72 -0.64 -7.49
N ASP A 117 -1.80 0.55 -8.10
CA ASP A 117 -1.68 0.70 -9.54
C ASP A 117 -0.20 0.83 -9.93
N VAL A 118 0.20 0.07 -10.96
CA VAL A 118 1.59 0.03 -11.42
C VAL A 118 1.69 0.36 -12.90
N LYS A 119 2.62 1.24 -13.28
CA LYS A 119 2.96 1.57 -14.67
C LYS A 119 4.44 1.34 -14.93
N PHE A 120 4.73 0.60 -15.98
CA PHE A 120 6.07 0.40 -16.50
C PHE A 120 6.26 1.23 -17.76
N ILE A 121 7.29 2.09 -17.75
CA ILE A 121 7.62 2.94 -18.90
C ILE A 121 9.07 2.61 -19.29
N PRO A 122 9.27 1.82 -20.35
CA PRO A 122 10.61 1.56 -20.89
C PRO A 122 11.26 2.84 -21.39
N LYS A 123 12.59 2.88 -21.41
CA LYS A 123 13.35 3.94 -22.08
C LYS A 123 13.11 3.84 -23.59
N LYS A 124 12.74 4.96 -24.22
CA LYS A 124 12.66 5.08 -25.69
C LYS A 124 14.03 4.86 -26.32
#